data_AF-A0A1G0Y8N0-F1
#
_entry.id   AF-A0A1G0Y8N0-F1
#
_cell.length_a   1.000
_cell.length_b   1.000
_cell.length_c   1.000
_cell.angle_alpha   90.00
_cell.angle_beta   90.00
_cell.angle_gamma   90.00
#
_symmetry.space_group_name_H-M   'P 1'
#
loop_
_entity.id
_entity.type
_entity.pdbx_description
1 polymer ?
#
loop_
_entity_poly.entity_id
_entity_poly.type
_entity_poly.pdbx_seq_one_letter_code
_entity_poly.pdbx_strand_id
1 'polypeptide(L)'
;MIALYKGKSALSRAIRWRTWSEYSHAAWVLDDGSVIEAWKGGVRHVRNMTTQHTPGTEVDLFTLNLTTAQKWAIQDFLIRQVGKPYDYGAILGFMTRAKSENPDKWFCSELIFAACQSAGVALLKRIPAWKISPGLLSISTCLSNSISGRLLIESRSLSTLSASNREFLL
;
A
#
# COMPACT_ATOMS: atom_id res chain seq x y z
N MET A 1 -5.50 -4.84 -5.42
CA MET A 1 -5.18 -3.49 -5.96
C MET A 1 -4.06 -2.89 -5.12
N ILE A 2 -3.31 -1.92 -5.64
CA ILE A 2 -2.33 -1.17 -4.84
C ILE A 2 -2.98 0.15 -4.42
N ALA A 3 -2.93 0.46 -3.12
CA ALA A 3 -3.33 1.75 -2.57
C ALA A 3 -2.08 2.57 -2.25
N LEU A 4 -2.01 3.80 -2.74
CA LEU A 4 -0.95 4.75 -2.40
C LEU A 4 -1.54 5.96 -1.65
N TYR A 5 -0.95 6.28 -0.51
CA TYR A 5 -1.52 7.25 0.43
C TYR A 5 -0.71 8.54 0.46
N LYS A 6 -1.41 9.68 0.47
CA LYS A 6 -0.84 11.02 0.66
C LYS A 6 -0.88 11.39 2.13
N GLY A 7 -0.13 10.65 2.96
CA GLY A 7 -0.15 10.77 4.41
C GLY A 7 0.19 12.18 4.92
N LYS A 8 -0.39 12.54 6.07
CA LYS A 8 -0.29 13.90 6.65
C LYS A 8 0.63 14.01 7.88
N SER A 9 1.07 12.88 8.44
CA SER A 9 1.95 12.89 9.62
C SER A 9 3.33 13.50 9.33
N ALA A 10 4.07 13.92 10.36
CA ALA A 10 5.42 14.47 10.20
C ALA A 10 6.35 13.52 9.44
N LEU A 11 6.31 12.22 9.77
CA LEU A 11 7.04 11.19 9.04
C LEU A 11 6.59 11.08 7.57
N SER A 12 5.28 11.16 7.31
CA SER A 12 4.76 11.14 5.93
C SER A 12 5.28 12.32 5.10
N ARG A 13 5.31 13.52 5.70
CA ARG A 13 5.85 14.73 5.07
C ARG A 13 7.35 14.59 4.77
N ALA A 14 8.12 14.03 5.70
CA ALA A 14 9.54 13.77 5.50
C ALA A 14 9.80 12.77 4.34
N ILE A 15 9.02 11.68 4.27
CA ILE A 15 9.10 10.70 3.17
C ILE A 15 8.79 11.38 1.83
N ARG A 16 7.68 12.12 1.76
CA ARG A 16 7.26 12.84 0.54
C ARG A 16 8.33 13.80 0.04
N TRP A 17 8.87 14.63 0.94
CA TRP A 17 9.95 15.57 0.62
C TRP A 17 11.21 14.84 0.14
N ARG A 18 11.65 13.81 0.86
CA ARG A 18 12.89 13.09 0.52
C ARG A 18 12.79 12.29 -0.78
N THR A 19 11.60 11.83 -1.12
CA THR A 19 11.32 10.99 -2.30
C THR A 19 10.72 11.75 -3.47
N TRP A 20 10.55 13.07 -3.33
CA TRP A 20 10.01 13.96 -4.37
C TRP A 20 8.65 13.46 -4.89
N SER A 21 7.81 12.99 -3.96
CA SER A 21 6.55 12.32 -4.26
C SER A 21 5.43 12.82 -3.37
N GLU A 22 4.20 12.72 -3.84
CA GLU A 22 3.01 12.96 -3.02
C GLU A 22 2.67 11.77 -2.10
N TYR A 23 3.20 10.59 -2.40
CA TYR A 23 2.90 9.36 -1.70
C TYR A 23 3.91 9.06 -0.59
N SER A 24 3.39 8.72 0.59
CA SER A 24 4.19 8.39 1.77
C SER A 24 4.01 6.95 2.25
N HIS A 25 3.00 6.24 1.74
CA HIS A 25 2.67 4.89 2.17
C HIS A 25 2.02 4.08 1.04
N ALA A 26 2.17 2.76 1.11
CA ALA A 26 1.66 1.82 0.13
C ALA A 26 1.05 0.60 0.81
N ALA A 27 -0.04 0.07 0.25
CA ALA A 27 -0.71 -1.11 0.76
C ALA A 27 -1.36 -1.93 -0.36
N TRP A 28 -1.70 -3.19 -0.07
CA TRP A 28 -2.45 -4.06 -0.96
C TRP A 28 -3.91 -4.16 -0.50
N VAL A 29 -4.84 -3.79 -1.37
CA VAL A 29 -6.28 -3.91 -1.15
C VAL A 29 -6.77 -5.25 -1.70
N LEU A 30 -7.42 -6.03 -0.85
CA LEU A 30 -8.07 -7.30 -1.14
C LEU A 30 -9.47 -7.08 -1.73
N ASP A 31 -10.07 -8.14 -2.26
CA ASP A 31 -11.37 -8.06 -2.95
C ASP A 31 -12.53 -7.73 -2.00
N ASP A 32 -12.38 -8.07 -0.72
CA ASP A 32 -13.32 -7.74 0.36
C ASP A 32 -13.15 -6.31 0.91
N GLY A 33 -12.22 -5.52 0.33
CA GLY A 33 -11.92 -4.15 0.77
C GLY A 33 -10.99 -4.06 1.99
N SER A 34 -10.59 -5.19 2.56
CA SER A 34 -9.56 -5.24 3.59
C SER A 34 -8.17 -5.01 2.99
N VAL A 35 -7.19 -4.71 3.84
CA VAL A 35 -5.87 -4.23 3.40
C VAL A 35 -4.75 -4.95 4.13
N ILE A 36 -3.73 -5.37 3.39
CA ILE A 36 -2.45 -5.85 3.94
C ILE A 36 -1.38 -4.79 3.70
N GLU A 37 -0.68 -4.42 4.76
CA GLU A 37 0.33 -3.35 4.74
C GLU A 37 1.41 -3.57 5.79
N ALA A 38 2.62 -3.07 5.54
CA ALA A 38 3.61 -2.85 6.59
C ALA A 38 3.39 -1.47 7.20
N TRP A 39 3.05 -1.40 8.50
CA TRP A 39 2.78 -0.15 9.21
C TRP A 39 3.56 -0.08 10.52
N LYS A 40 3.44 1.04 11.26
CA LYS A 40 3.91 1.13 12.65
C LYS A 40 3.38 -0.08 13.45
N GLY A 41 4.31 -0.90 13.93
CA GLY A 41 4.02 -2.14 14.68
C GLY A 41 4.19 -3.43 13.87
N GLY A 42 4.37 -3.37 12.55
CA GLY A 42 4.63 -4.54 11.70
C GLY A 42 3.70 -4.67 10.50
N VAL A 43 3.84 -5.78 9.78
CA VAL A 43 2.93 -6.19 8.73
C VAL A 43 1.61 -6.64 9.34
N ARG A 44 0.50 -6.09 8.86
CA ARG A 44 -0.83 -6.32 9.41
C ARG A 44 -1.86 -6.50 8.32
N HIS A 45 -2.95 -7.17 8.66
CA HIS A 45 -4.18 -7.25 7.88
C HIS A 45 -5.27 -6.46 8.61
N VAL A 46 -5.78 -5.40 8.00
CA VAL A 46 -6.80 -4.50 8.59
C VAL A 46 -8.08 -4.54 7.78
N ARG A 47 -9.22 -4.43 8.45
CA ARG A 47 -10.55 -4.56 7.82
C ARG A 47 -10.86 -3.48 6.80
N ASN A 48 -10.25 -2.30 6.91
CA ASN A 48 -10.45 -1.26 5.92
C ASN A 48 -9.18 -0.43 5.71
N MET A 49 -9.15 0.21 4.54
CA MET A 49 -8.06 1.05 4.06
C MET A 49 -7.89 2.38 4.84
N THR A 50 -8.88 2.79 5.63
CA THR A 50 -8.89 4.06 6.37
C THR A 50 -8.43 3.91 7.82
N THR A 51 -8.26 2.67 8.30
CA THR A 51 -8.03 2.37 9.70
C THR A 51 -6.67 2.92 10.15
N GLN A 52 -6.66 3.78 11.17
CA GLN A 52 -5.46 4.43 11.73
C GLN A 52 -4.71 5.41 10.81
N HIS A 53 -5.31 5.81 9.68
CA HIS A 53 -4.81 6.93 8.88
C HIS A 53 -5.43 8.24 9.36
N THR A 54 -4.67 9.34 9.27
CA THR A 54 -5.15 10.67 9.66
C THR A 54 -6.33 11.09 8.78
N PRO A 55 -7.43 11.64 9.33
CA PRO A 55 -8.53 12.18 8.54
C PRO A 55 -8.08 13.19 7.48
N GLY A 56 -8.78 13.15 6.36
CA GLY A 56 -8.49 13.83 5.11
C GLY A 56 -7.27 13.30 4.35
N THR A 57 -6.67 12.16 4.74
CA THR A 57 -5.63 11.51 3.93
C THR A 57 -6.25 11.04 2.62
N GLU A 58 -5.66 11.47 1.50
CA GLU A 58 -6.08 11.02 0.18
C GLU A 58 -5.42 9.69 -0.16
N VAL A 59 -6.17 8.83 -0.83
CA VAL A 59 -5.69 7.53 -1.28
C VAL A 59 -6.02 7.34 -2.75
N ASP A 60 -4.98 7.10 -3.55
CA ASP A 60 -5.11 6.79 -4.96
C ASP A 60 -5.01 5.26 -5.13
N LEU A 61 -5.99 4.69 -5.84
CA LEU A 61 -6.10 3.25 -6.07
C LEU A 61 -5.64 2.88 -7.47
N PHE A 62 -4.69 1.96 -7.54
CA PHE A 62 -4.12 1.46 -8.77
C PHE A 62 -4.48 -0.01 -8.99
N THR A 63 -4.89 -0.30 -10.21
CA THR A 63 -5.16 -1.65 -10.71
C THR A 63 -3.97 -2.15 -11.52
N LEU A 64 -3.83 -3.47 -11.56
CA LEU A 64 -2.80 -4.18 -12.32
C LEU A 64 -3.52 -5.19 -13.21
N ASN A 65 -3.06 -5.33 -14.45
CA ASN A 65 -3.51 -6.43 -15.29
C ASN A 65 -2.78 -7.71 -14.85
N LEU A 66 -3.44 -8.51 -14.02
CA LEU A 66 -2.89 -9.72 -13.42
C LEU A 66 -3.70 -10.94 -13.86
N THR A 67 -2.99 -12.03 -14.12
CA THR A 67 -3.63 -13.35 -14.15
C THR A 67 -4.11 -13.74 -12.75
N THR A 68 -5.08 -14.65 -12.67
CA THR A 68 -5.56 -15.20 -11.38
C THR A 68 -4.42 -15.79 -10.56
N ALA A 69 -3.51 -16.52 -11.20
CA ALA A 69 -2.35 -17.13 -10.54
C ALA A 69 -1.41 -16.08 -9.94
N GLN A 70 -1.13 -14.99 -10.66
CA GLN A 70 -0.29 -13.90 -10.15
C GLN A 70 -0.95 -13.20 -8.96
N LYS A 71 -2.25 -12.91 -9.06
CA LYS A 71 -3.01 -12.29 -7.97
C LYS A 71 -2.96 -13.15 -6.70
N TRP A 72 -3.15 -14.46 -6.84
CA TRP A 72 -3.07 -15.41 -5.73
C TRP A 72 -1.68 -15.48 -5.13
N ALA A 73 -0.63 -15.57 -5.95
CA ALA A 73 0.75 -15.60 -5.48
C ALA A 73 1.13 -14.32 -4.70
N ILE A 74 0.69 -13.15 -5.16
CA ILE A 74 0.88 -11.88 -4.44
C ILE A 74 0.18 -11.93 -3.08
N GLN A 75 -1.09 -12.33 -3.06
CA GLN A 75 -1.87 -12.37 -1.82
C GLN A 75 -1.32 -13.38 -0.81
N ASP A 76 -0.98 -14.59 -1.26
CA ASP A 76 -0.36 -15.62 -0.42
C ASP A 76 0.98 -15.16 0.16
N PHE A 77 1.84 -14.53 -0.66
CA PHE A 77 3.10 -13.94 -0.18
C PHE A 77 2.84 -12.92 0.94
N LEU A 78 1.91 -11.99 0.73
CA LEU A 78 1.57 -10.92 1.68
C LEU A 78 1.01 -11.47 2.99
N ILE A 79 0.11 -12.46 2.93
CA ILE A 79 -0.48 -13.12 4.10
C ILE A 79 0.62 -13.76 4.96
N ARG A 80 1.60 -14.43 4.34
CA ARG A 80 2.75 -15.03 5.05
C ARG A 80 3.68 -14.01 5.71
N GLN A 81 3.62 -12.73 5.30
CA GLN A 81 4.41 -11.69 5.94
C GLN A 81 3.70 -11.09 7.16
N VAL A 82 2.40 -11.31 7.35
CA VAL A 82 1.65 -10.76 8.49
C VAL A 82 2.30 -11.15 9.81
N GLY A 83 2.48 -10.18 10.70
CA GLY A 83 3.18 -10.33 11.98
C GLY A 83 4.67 -9.99 11.93
N LYS A 84 5.30 -9.93 10.75
CA LYS A 84 6.71 -9.51 10.64
C LYS A 84 6.90 -8.05 11.06
N PRO A 85 8.03 -7.71 11.70
CA PRO A 85 8.30 -6.35 12.14
C PRO A 85 8.41 -5.34 10.99
N TYR A 86 8.17 -4.08 11.33
CA TYR A 86 8.33 -2.96 10.41
C TYR A 86 9.79 -2.56 10.29
N ASP A 87 10.28 -2.30 9.08
CA ASP A 87 11.67 -1.88 8.87
C ASP A 87 11.84 -0.37 9.10
N TYR A 88 12.03 0.03 10.36
CA TYR A 88 12.45 1.40 10.68
C TYR A 88 13.85 1.73 10.16
N GLY A 89 14.70 0.71 9.96
CA GLY A 89 16.02 0.85 9.36
C GLY A 89 15.94 1.27 7.89
N ALA A 90 14.94 0.78 7.16
CA ALA A 90 14.65 1.23 5.79
C ALA A 90 14.28 2.72 5.74
N ILE A 91 13.52 3.26 6.70
CA ILE A 91 13.26 4.71 6.78
C ILE A 91 14.58 5.48 6.92
N LEU A 92 15.45 5.04 7.84
CA LEU A 92 16.77 5.65 7.98
C LEU A 92 17.59 5.49 6.71
N GLY A 93 17.55 4.33 6.04
CA GLY A 93 18.19 4.06 4.77
C GLY A 93 17.68 4.95 3.63
N PHE A 94 16.40 5.29 3.58
CA PHE A 94 15.90 6.31 2.64
C PHE A 94 16.46 7.69 2.94
N MET A 95 16.62 8.03 4.23
CA MET A 95 17.20 9.30 4.66
C MET A 95 18.71 9.36 4.37
N THR A 96 19.46 8.29 4.67
CA THR A 96 20.94 8.24 4.66
C THR A 96 21.54 7.51 3.46
N ARG A 97 20.73 6.90 2.59
CA ARG A 97 21.12 6.04 1.44
C ARG A 97 21.87 4.75 1.82
N ALA A 98 21.85 4.35 3.09
CA ALA A 98 22.45 3.09 3.55
C ALA A 98 21.62 1.87 3.08
N LYS A 99 22.30 0.78 2.71
CA LYS A 99 21.64 -0.50 2.38
C LYS A 99 21.00 -1.06 3.66
N SER A 100 19.67 -1.17 3.68
CA SER A 100 18.92 -1.92 4.70
C SER A 100 18.08 -2.93 3.94
N GLU A 101 18.54 -4.17 3.87
CA GLU A 101 17.79 -5.27 3.26
C GLU A 101 17.71 -6.35 4.33
N ASN A 102 16.52 -6.55 4.87
CA ASN A 102 16.27 -7.54 5.92
C ASN A 102 15.01 -8.33 5.56
N PRO A 103 15.12 -9.62 5.23
CA PRO A 103 13.96 -10.43 4.82
C PRO A 103 12.92 -10.64 5.93
N ASP A 104 13.26 -10.28 7.18
CA ASP A 104 12.39 -10.39 8.34
C ASP A 104 11.73 -9.06 8.73
N LYS A 105 12.01 -7.97 8.02
CA LYS A 105 11.40 -6.66 8.25
C LYS A 105 10.93 -6.06 6.94
N TRP A 106 9.84 -5.30 6.99
CA TRP A 106 9.29 -4.72 5.78
C TRP A 106 9.04 -3.22 5.92
N PHE A 107 9.50 -2.45 4.93
CA PHE A 107 8.90 -1.15 4.64
C PHE A 107 7.66 -1.31 3.75
N CYS A 108 6.74 -0.34 3.81
CA CYS A 108 5.43 -0.46 3.16
C CYS A 108 5.50 -0.72 1.65
N SER A 109 6.28 0.07 0.93
CA SER A 109 6.41 -0.04 -0.53
C SER A 109 7.35 -1.18 -0.95
N GLU A 110 8.31 -1.53 -0.11
CA GLU A 110 9.17 -2.70 -0.28
C GLU A 110 8.35 -4.00 -0.23
N LEU A 111 7.44 -4.13 0.75
CA LEU A 111 6.54 -5.29 0.88
C LEU A 111 5.73 -5.51 -0.40
N ILE A 112 5.11 -4.45 -0.92
CA ILE A 112 4.26 -4.52 -2.11
C ILE A 112 5.09 -4.87 -3.35
N PHE A 113 6.28 -4.28 -3.47
CA PHE A 113 7.17 -4.56 -4.58
C PHE A 113 7.68 -6.01 -4.56
N ALA A 114 8.11 -6.50 -3.39
CA ALA A 114 8.57 -7.87 -3.22
C ALA A 114 7.46 -8.90 -3.50
N ALA A 115 6.23 -8.63 -3.06
CA ALA A 115 5.08 -9.47 -3.37
C ALA A 115 4.80 -9.54 -4.88
N CYS A 116 4.91 -8.42 -5.60
CA CYS A 116 4.78 -8.42 -7.06
C CYS A 116 5.91 -9.20 -7.73
N GLN A 117 7.16 -9.01 -7.27
CA GLN A 117 8.32 -9.74 -7.80
C GLN A 117 8.21 -11.25 -7.59
N SER A 118 7.74 -11.70 -6.43
CA SER A 118 7.56 -13.14 -6.15
C SER A 118 6.53 -13.81 -7.07
N ALA A 119 5.58 -13.03 -7.59
CA ALA A 119 4.61 -13.45 -8.60
C ALA A 119 5.04 -13.21 -10.05
N GLY A 120 6.30 -12.80 -10.29
CA GLY A 120 6.82 -12.51 -11.63
C GLY A 120 6.27 -11.22 -12.25
N VAL A 121 5.72 -10.31 -11.44
CA VAL A 121 5.18 -9.01 -11.88
C VAL A 121 6.25 -7.93 -11.70
N ALA A 122 6.85 -7.49 -12.80
CA ALA A 122 7.91 -6.49 -12.80
C ALA A 122 7.33 -5.06 -12.81
N LEU A 123 6.94 -4.54 -11.64
CA LEU A 123 6.45 -3.15 -11.51
C LEU A 123 7.49 -2.13 -12.01
N LEU A 124 8.75 -2.34 -11.64
CA LEU A 124 9.90 -1.56 -12.08
C LEU A 124 11.06 -2.51 -12.33
N LYS A 125 11.97 -2.12 -13.22
CA LYS A 125 13.14 -2.92 -13.59
C LYS A 125 14.42 -2.28 -13.02
N ARG A 126 15.41 -3.12 -12.73
CA ARG A 126 16.78 -2.72 -12.34
C ARG A 126 16.87 -1.89 -11.04
N ILE A 127 15.96 -2.13 -10.11
CA ILE A 127 15.96 -1.50 -8.78
C ILE A 127 15.61 -2.55 -7.72
N PRO A 128 16.39 -2.69 -6.64
CA PRO A 128 16.08 -3.63 -5.56
C PRO A 128 14.93 -3.11 -4.67
N ALA A 129 14.21 -4.03 -4.02
CA ALA A 129 13.01 -3.72 -3.23
C ALA A 129 13.25 -2.66 -2.13
N TRP A 130 14.37 -2.75 -1.40
CA TRP A 130 14.72 -1.82 -0.32
C TRP A 130 14.92 -0.36 -0.77
N LYS A 131 15.10 -0.10 -2.08
CA LYS A 131 15.19 1.26 -2.64
C LYS A 131 13.85 1.80 -3.13
N ILE A 132 12.79 1.00 -3.11
CA ILE A 132 11.48 1.40 -3.61
C ILE A 132 10.79 2.29 -2.58
N SER A 133 10.58 3.54 -2.95
CA SER A 133 9.67 4.43 -2.22
C SER A 133 8.23 4.25 -2.71
N PRO A 134 7.23 4.71 -1.94
CA PRO A 134 5.83 4.67 -2.38
C PRO A 134 5.61 5.45 -3.68
N GLY A 135 6.34 6.56 -3.88
CA GLY A 135 6.31 7.32 -5.13
C GLY A 135 6.87 6.59 -6.34
N LEU A 136 7.85 5.72 -6.16
CA LEU A 136 8.37 4.93 -7.27
C LEU A 136 7.35 3.90 -7.76
N LEU A 137 6.50 3.37 -6.88
CA LEU A 137 5.43 2.47 -7.32
C LEU A 137 4.47 3.18 -8.29
N SER A 138 4.11 4.45 -8.02
CA SER A 138 3.11 5.18 -8.82
C SER A 138 3.53 5.45 -10.27
N ILE A 139 4.83 5.42 -10.58
CA ILE A 139 5.32 5.66 -11.95
C ILE A 139 5.41 4.38 -12.78
N SER A 140 5.04 3.22 -12.21
CA SER A 140 5.04 1.96 -12.94
C SER A 140 3.99 1.99 -14.06
N THR A 141 4.43 1.73 -15.28
CA THR A 141 3.55 1.57 -16.46
C THR A 141 2.59 0.38 -16.38
N CYS A 142 2.80 -0.52 -15.41
CA CYS A 142 1.88 -1.63 -15.14
C CYS A 142 0.64 -1.19 -14.34
N LEU A 143 0.64 0.02 -13.80
CA LEU A 143 -0.46 0.55 -13.02
C LEU A 143 -1.42 1.35 -13.90
N SER A 144 -2.71 1.08 -13.73
CA SER A 144 -3.80 1.89 -14.28
C SER A 144 -4.64 2.45 -13.15
N ASN A 145 -5.03 3.73 -13.23
CA ASN A 145 -5.94 4.34 -12.25
C ASN A 145 -7.24 3.53 -12.19
N SER A 146 -7.70 3.22 -10.98
CA SER A 146 -9.03 2.63 -10.81
C SER A 146 -10.10 3.66 -11.21
N ILE A 147 -11.20 3.22 -11.84
CA ILE A 147 -12.31 4.08 -12.28
C ILE A 147 -12.94 4.86 -11.10
N SER A 148 -12.76 4.38 -9.86
CA SER A 148 -13.18 5.04 -8.60
C SER A 148 -12.09 5.94 -7.97
N GLY A 149 -11.05 6.32 -8.72
CA GLY A 149 -9.72 6.71 -8.22
C GLY A 149 -9.59 8.11 -7.62
N ARG A 150 -10.07 8.28 -6.38
CA ARG A 150 -9.48 9.08 -5.29
C ARG A 150 -10.41 8.96 -4.09
N LEU A 151 -9.94 8.36 -3.00
CA LEU A 151 -10.71 8.26 -1.75
C LEU A 151 -10.17 9.26 -0.73
N LEU A 152 -11.05 10.05 -0.13
CA LEU A 152 -10.74 10.86 1.04
C LEU A 152 -11.06 10.07 2.30
N ILE A 153 -10.09 9.91 3.19
CA ILE A 153 -10.32 9.29 4.49
C ILE A 153 -11.08 10.27 5.38
N GLU A 154 -12.40 10.18 5.43
CA GLU A 154 -13.21 11.00 6.33
C GLU A 154 -13.09 10.51 7.78
N SER A 155 -13.23 11.42 8.75
CA SER A 155 -13.40 11.05 10.16
C SER A 155 -14.79 10.43 10.34
N ARG A 156 -14.92 9.10 10.24
CA ARG A 156 -16.20 8.47 10.54
C ARG A 156 -16.53 8.62 12.02
N SER A 157 -17.54 9.44 12.31
CA SER A 157 -18.45 9.22 13.44
C SER A 157 -19.04 7.80 13.33
N LEU A 158 -19.09 7.09 14.45
CA LEU A 158 -19.71 5.77 14.57
C LEU A 158 -21.24 5.91 14.42
N SER A 159 -21.83 5.43 13.32
CA SER A 159 -23.19 4.85 13.32
C SER A 159 -23.62 4.35 11.93
N THR A 160 -24.03 3.08 11.90
CA THR A 160 -25.03 2.47 11.00
C THR A 160 -24.91 2.68 9.47
N LEU A 161 -24.33 1.69 8.78
CA LEU A 161 -24.87 1.30 7.48
C LEU A 161 -25.87 0.16 7.74
N SER A 162 -27.12 0.57 7.99
CA SER A 162 -28.29 -0.30 7.94
C SER A 162 -28.51 -0.74 6.50
N ALA A 163 -28.82 -2.01 6.32
CA ALA A 163 -29.28 -2.57 5.07
C ALA A 163 -30.57 -1.86 4.59
N SER A 164 -30.50 -1.16 3.47
CA SER A 164 -31.61 -1.08 2.52
C SER A 164 -31.12 -0.54 1.19
N ASN A 165 -31.26 -1.32 0.14
CA ASN A 165 -31.84 -0.88 -1.13
C ASN A 165 -32.04 -2.12 -2.00
N ARG A 166 -33.10 -2.86 -1.65
CA ARG A 166 -33.89 -3.54 -2.66
C ARG A 166 -34.77 -2.48 -3.32
N GLU A 167 -34.89 -2.63 -4.63
CA GLU A 167 -35.88 -2.06 -5.56
C GLU A 167 -35.73 -0.58 -5.95
N PHE A 168 -35.52 -0.33 -7.26
CA PHE A 168 -36.60 0.09 -8.16
C PHE A 168 -36.14 0.13 -9.64
N LEU A 169 -36.92 -0.52 -10.52
CA LEU A 169 -37.31 -0.19 -11.91
C LEU A 169 -36.20 0.09 -12.97
N LEU A 170 -36.13 -0.55 -14.14
CA LEU A 170 -37.12 -1.21 -15.03
C LEU A 170 -36.48 -2.43 -15.73
#